data_AF-T1A029-F1
#
_entry.id   AF-T1A029-F1
#
_cell.length_a   1.000
_cell.length_b   1.000
_cell.length_c   1.000
_cell.angle_alpha   90.00
_cell.angle_beta   90.00
_cell.angle_gamma   90.00
#
_symmetry.space_group_name_H-M   'P 1'
#
loop_
_entity.id
_entity.type
_entity.pdbx_description
1 polymer ?
#
loop_
_entity_poly.entity_id
_entity_poly.type
_entity_poly.pdbx_seq_one_letter_code
_entity_poly.pdbx_strand_id
1 'polypeptide(L)'
;VYQENWSNAQVEFFCPQCGLGNLTFVTNGPDYRVRGTEWQIAVRPLRGLTIDAAAAWNSGQLVNSPALTGDIPGTADFGKQLTSYYANGVATPIADVYGVPGSPLADSPPFDANMRVRYEWVVGNYMPYVQIGFVHQAHSYSASGHVESYIQPAWTTYD
;
A
#
# COMPACT_ATOMS: atom_id res chain seq x y z
N VAL A 1 -9.73 13.08 9.61
CA VAL A 1 -8.90 12.06 10.31
C VAL A 1 -9.65 10.74 10.22
N TYR A 2 -8.96 9.66 9.92
CA TYR A 2 -9.57 8.34 9.78
C TYR A 2 -8.61 7.23 10.25
N GLN A 3 -9.16 6.04 10.46
CA GLN A 3 -8.42 4.81 10.64
C GLN A 3 -9.13 3.68 9.89
N GLU A 4 -8.37 2.91 9.13
CA GLU A 4 -8.83 1.69 8.46
C GLU A 4 -8.09 0.49 9.06
N ASN A 5 -8.83 -0.60 9.30
CA ASN A 5 -8.27 -1.86 9.76
C ASN A 5 -8.63 -2.94 8.74
N TRP A 6 -7.61 -3.60 8.21
CA TRP A 6 -7.74 -4.77 7.36
C TRP A 6 -7.42 -5.98 8.22
N SER A 7 -8.37 -6.91 8.36
CA SER A 7 -8.18 -8.13 9.13
C SER A 7 -8.09 -9.33 8.21
N ASN A 8 -7.19 -10.27 8.51
CA ASN A 8 -7.04 -11.52 7.77
C ASN A 8 -6.89 -11.27 6.26
N ALA A 9 -6.06 -10.28 5.90
CA ALA A 9 -5.82 -9.88 4.53
C ALA A 9 -5.21 -11.03 3.73
N GLN A 10 -5.61 -11.12 2.47
CA GLN A 10 -5.10 -12.13 1.56
C GLN A 10 -3.79 -11.67 0.93
N VAL A 11 -2.79 -12.54 0.91
CA VAL A 11 -1.47 -12.27 0.34
C VAL A 11 -1.06 -13.44 -0.56
N GLU A 12 -0.52 -13.10 -1.73
CA GLU A 12 0.08 -14.03 -2.67
C GLU A 12 1.58 -14.16 -2.38
N PHE A 13 2.08 -15.39 -2.36
CA PHE A 13 3.48 -15.70 -2.13
C PHE A 13 4.07 -16.49 -3.28
N PHE A 14 5.17 -15.97 -3.80
CA PHE A 14 6.13 -16.73 -4.61
C PHE A 14 7.51 -16.59 -3.97
N CYS A 15 7.88 -17.56 -3.13
CA CYS A 15 9.18 -17.54 -2.45
C CYS A 15 9.87 -18.91 -2.46
N PRO A 16 10.36 -19.38 -3.63
CA PRO A 16 11.18 -20.59 -3.69
C PRO A 16 12.44 -20.48 -2.82
N GLN A 17 13.02 -19.27 -2.70
CA GLN A 17 14.15 -19.00 -1.81
C GLN A 17 13.81 -19.11 -0.31
N CYS A 18 12.52 -19.00 0.07
CA CYS A 18 12.05 -19.22 1.45
C CYS A 18 11.73 -20.69 1.75
N GLY A 19 11.93 -21.60 0.79
CA GLY A 19 11.56 -23.01 0.93
C GLY A 19 10.10 -23.34 0.59
N LEU A 20 9.33 -22.41 0.01
CA LEU A 20 7.90 -22.56 -0.23
C LEU A 20 7.52 -23.19 -1.58
N GLY A 21 8.42 -23.98 -2.17
CA GLY A 21 8.21 -24.58 -3.49
C GLY A 21 8.25 -23.55 -4.63
N ASN A 22 8.18 -24.04 -5.88
CA ASN A 22 8.22 -23.22 -7.08
C ASN A 22 6.82 -22.88 -7.63
N LEU A 23 5.81 -22.89 -6.76
CA LEU A 23 4.44 -22.54 -7.10
C LEU A 23 4.03 -21.33 -6.29
N THR A 24 3.23 -20.49 -6.92
CA THR A 24 2.59 -19.37 -6.24
C THR A 24 1.36 -19.88 -5.50
N PHE A 25 1.16 -19.39 -4.28
CA PHE A 25 -0.03 -19.70 -3.49
C PHE A 25 -0.53 -18.45 -2.78
N VAL A 26 -1.80 -18.49 -2.36
CA VAL A 26 -2.49 -17.37 -1.76
C VAL A 26 -3.03 -17.81 -0.41
N THR A 27 -2.79 -17.01 0.62
CA THR A 27 -3.22 -17.32 1.99
C THR A 27 -3.59 -16.05 2.74
N ASN A 28 -4.40 -16.21 3.78
CA ASN A 28 -4.88 -15.11 4.61
C ASN A 28 -4.18 -15.13 5.98
N GLY A 29 -3.98 -13.96 6.57
CA GLY A 29 -3.44 -13.87 7.93
C GLY A 29 -3.06 -12.47 8.41
N PRO A 30 -2.39 -11.65 7.59
CA PRO A 30 -1.96 -10.31 8.00
C PRO A 30 -3.11 -9.40 8.38
N ASP A 31 -2.95 -8.70 9.49
CA ASP A 31 -3.78 -7.59 9.87
C ASP A 31 -3.01 -6.30 9.63
N TYR A 32 -3.57 -5.39 8.83
CA TYR A 32 -2.98 -4.08 8.56
C TYR A 32 -3.83 -2.97 9.16
N ARG A 33 -3.16 -1.88 9.53
CA ARG A 33 -3.83 -0.66 9.97
C ARG A 33 -3.28 0.53 9.21
N VAL A 34 -4.19 1.34 8.67
CA VAL A 34 -3.88 2.65 8.10
C VAL A 34 -4.48 3.72 9.00
N ARG A 35 -3.68 4.72 9.37
CA ARG A 35 -4.14 5.95 10.02
C ARG A 35 -3.82 7.12 9.13
N GLY A 36 -4.76 8.03 8.96
CA GLY A 36 -4.51 9.17 8.09
C GLY A 36 -5.36 10.40 8.34
N THR A 37 -4.96 11.45 7.64
CA THR A 37 -5.67 12.72 7.58
C THR A 37 -5.79 13.16 6.14
N GLU A 38 -6.99 13.51 5.73
CA GLU A 38 -7.30 14.00 4.40
C GLU A 38 -7.83 15.42 4.49
N TRP A 39 -7.45 16.22 3.50
CA TRP A 39 -7.82 17.62 3.36
C TRP A 39 -8.26 17.84 1.92
N GLN A 40 -9.36 18.56 1.74
CA GLN A 40 -9.81 19.01 0.43
C GLN A 40 -10.30 20.44 0.54
N ILE A 41 -9.89 21.27 -0.42
CA ILE A 41 -10.23 22.68 -0.52
C ILE A 41 -10.67 22.96 -1.95
N ALA A 42 -11.80 23.64 -2.10
CA ALA A 42 -12.29 24.18 -3.36
C ALA A 42 -12.73 25.62 -3.12
N VAL A 43 -11.99 26.59 -3.67
CA VAL A 43 -12.18 28.01 -3.37
C VAL A 43 -12.10 28.89 -4.61
N ARG A 44 -12.79 30.03 -4.54
CA ARG A 44 -12.78 31.08 -5.57
C ARG A 44 -12.42 32.42 -4.95
N PRO A 45 -11.13 32.66 -4.65
CA PRO A 45 -10.71 33.81 -3.84
C PRO A 45 -10.88 35.15 -4.57
N LEU A 46 -10.89 35.12 -5.91
CA LEU A 46 -11.05 36.30 -6.77
C LEU A 46 -11.95 35.94 -7.96
N ARG A 47 -12.53 36.94 -8.61
CA ARG A 47 -13.31 36.73 -9.83
C ARG A 47 -12.43 36.07 -10.89
N GLY A 48 -12.94 34.99 -11.48
CA GLY A 48 -12.23 34.23 -12.52
C GLY A 48 -11.17 33.27 -12.00
N LEU A 49 -10.80 33.28 -10.72
CA LEU A 49 -9.82 32.35 -10.15
C LEU A 49 -10.52 31.23 -9.39
N THR A 50 -10.26 29.98 -9.76
CA THR A 50 -10.66 28.77 -9.02
C THR A 50 -9.42 28.00 -8.61
N ILE A 51 -9.40 27.54 -7.36
CA ILE A 51 -8.35 26.69 -6.80
C ILE A 51 -9.01 25.46 -6.20
N ASP A 52 -8.64 24.29 -6.70
CA ASP A 52 -9.00 22.99 -6.14
C ASP A 52 -7.72 22.32 -5.66
N ALA A 53 -7.70 21.82 -4.43
CA ALA A 53 -6.55 21.12 -3.87
C ALA A 53 -7.01 20.01 -2.93
N ALA A 54 -6.28 18.90 -2.93
CA ALA A 54 -6.47 17.82 -1.98
C ALA A 54 -5.12 17.27 -1.53
N ALA A 55 -5.06 16.80 -0.30
CA ALA A 55 -3.88 16.12 0.24
C ALA A 55 -4.28 15.06 1.25
N ALA A 56 -3.52 13.97 1.28
CA ALA A 56 -3.65 12.89 2.23
C ALA A 56 -2.29 12.62 2.88
N TRP A 57 -2.30 12.39 4.20
CA TRP A 57 -1.15 11.85 4.93
C TRP A 57 -1.58 10.53 5.53
N ASN A 58 -0.86 9.45 5.20
CA ASN A 58 -1.17 8.09 5.61
C ASN A 58 -0.02 7.44 6.38
N SER A 59 -0.35 6.53 7.29
CA SER A 59 0.59 5.66 8.00
C SER A 59 -0.02 4.26 8.05
N GLY A 60 0.41 3.42 7.11
CA GLY A 60 -0.02 2.03 6.95
C GLY A 60 1.05 1.07 7.46
N GLN A 61 0.65 0.12 8.31
CA GLN A 61 1.57 -0.89 8.84
C GLN A 61 0.87 -2.21 9.18
N LEU A 62 1.65 -3.29 9.15
CA LEU A 62 1.27 -4.59 9.71
C LEU A 62 1.14 -4.47 11.25
N VAL A 63 0.09 -5.04 11.83
CA VAL A 63 -0.16 -4.99 13.29
C VAL A 63 -0.04 -6.33 13.99
N ASN A 64 0.01 -7.44 13.27
CA ASN A 64 0.23 -8.79 13.79
C ASN A 64 1.48 -9.44 13.14
N SER A 65 1.79 -10.69 13.51
CA SER A 65 2.87 -11.50 12.90
C SER A 65 2.32 -12.92 12.70
N PRO A 66 1.47 -13.13 11.68
CA PRO A 66 0.86 -14.42 11.43
C PRO A 66 1.90 -15.40 10.89
N ALA A 67 1.62 -16.69 10.99
CA ALA A 67 2.48 -17.71 10.42
C ALA A 67 1.70 -18.57 9.42
N LEU A 68 2.44 -19.20 8.49
CA LEU A 68 1.84 -20.19 7.61
C LEU A 68 1.33 -21.36 8.45
N THR A 69 0.18 -21.91 8.08
CA THR A 69 -0.42 -23.05 8.75
C THR A 69 -0.57 -24.22 7.78
N GLY A 70 -0.41 -25.45 8.28
CA GLY A 70 -0.61 -26.64 7.47
C GLY A 70 -2.08 -26.81 7.11
N ASP A 71 -2.38 -26.91 5.82
CA ASP A 71 -3.75 -27.00 5.28
C ASP A 71 -4.10 -28.39 4.74
N ILE A 72 -3.16 -29.33 4.74
CA ILE A 72 -3.35 -30.70 4.24
C ILE A 72 -4.04 -31.58 5.30
N PRO A 73 -5.32 -31.98 5.11
CA PRO A 73 -6.04 -32.80 6.08
C PRO A 73 -5.36 -34.16 6.29
N GLY A 74 -5.35 -34.65 7.54
CA GLY A 74 -4.77 -35.96 7.89
C GLY A 74 -3.26 -35.95 8.12
N THR A 75 -2.59 -34.80 7.99
CA THR A 75 -1.19 -34.63 8.37
C THR A 75 -1.05 -34.23 9.84
N ALA A 76 0.11 -34.50 10.45
CA ALA A 76 0.39 -34.10 11.83
C ALA A 76 0.38 -32.58 12.04
N ASP A 77 0.57 -31.81 10.96
CA ASP A 77 0.70 -30.35 10.95
C ASP A 77 -0.60 -29.63 10.55
N PHE A 78 -1.67 -30.37 10.27
CA PHE A 78 -2.96 -29.78 9.90
C PHE A 78 -3.47 -28.81 11.00
N GLY A 79 -3.69 -27.55 10.61
CA GLY A 79 -4.12 -26.46 11.49
C GLY A 79 -3.02 -25.92 12.43
N LYS A 80 -1.78 -26.42 12.31
CA LYS A 80 -0.64 -25.97 13.12
C LYS A 80 0.24 -25.02 12.33
N GLN A 81 0.93 -24.14 13.04
CA GLN A 81 1.95 -23.27 12.46
C GLN A 81 3.08 -24.11 11.86
N LEU A 82 3.46 -23.80 10.63
CA LEU A 82 4.61 -24.37 9.96
C LEU A 82 5.88 -23.62 10.42
N THR A 83 6.76 -24.33 11.12
CA THR A 83 8.04 -23.77 11.62
C THR A 83 9.25 -24.20 10.80
N SER A 84 9.11 -25.25 9.98
CA SER A 84 10.20 -25.79 9.18
C SER A 84 9.69 -26.49 7.93
N TYR A 85 10.48 -26.45 6.87
CA TYR A 85 10.32 -27.28 5.68
C TYR A 85 11.44 -28.31 5.62
N TYR A 86 11.22 -29.42 4.92
CA TYR A 86 12.24 -30.45 4.73
C TYR A 86 12.82 -30.38 3.32
N ALA A 87 14.13 -30.19 3.21
CA ALA A 87 14.87 -30.30 1.97
C ALA A 87 15.92 -31.39 2.11
N ASN A 88 15.86 -32.41 1.24
CA ASN A 88 16.78 -33.57 1.27
C ASN A 88 16.88 -34.25 2.66
N GLY A 89 15.76 -34.33 3.40
CA GLY A 89 15.71 -34.94 4.74
C GLY A 89 16.23 -34.07 5.88
N VAL A 90 16.67 -32.83 5.60
CA VAL A 90 17.09 -31.86 6.62
C VAL A 90 15.96 -30.87 6.88
N ALA A 91 15.63 -30.65 8.15
CA ALA A 91 14.68 -29.61 8.56
C ALA A 91 15.34 -28.23 8.50
N THR A 92 14.77 -27.33 7.72
CA THR A 92 15.20 -25.94 7.61
C THR A 92 14.09 -25.02 8.14
N PRO A 93 14.39 -24.02 9.00
CA PRO A 93 13.37 -23.09 9.49
C PRO A 93 12.68 -22.32 8.38
N ILE A 94 11.37 -22.10 8.51
CA ILE A 94 10.60 -21.18 7.66
C ILE A 94 10.63 -19.81 8.33
N ALA A 95 11.09 -18.78 7.61
CA ALA A 95 11.00 -17.39 8.07
C ALA A 95 9.54 -16.88 7.99
N ASP A 96 9.20 -15.89 8.81
CA ASP A 96 7.89 -15.22 8.70
C ASP A 96 7.83 -14.49 7.35
N VAL A 97 7.00 -14.99 6.45
CA VAL A 97 6.83 -14.43 5.09
C VAL A 97 5.92 -13.20 5.08
N TYR A 98 5.09 -13.03 6.11
CA TYR A 98 4.13 -11.95 6.21
C TYR A 98 4.73 -10.66 6.75
N GLY A 99 5.97 -10.69 7.26
CA GLY A 99 6.65 -9.55 7.85
C GLY A 99 6.46 -9.48 9.37
N VAL A 100 7.10 -8.50 9.99
CA VAL A 100 7.03 -8.29 11.45
C VAL A 100 6.09 -7.12 11.75
N PRO A 101 5.50 -7.03 12.96
CA PRO A 101 4.67 -5.89 13.34
C PRO A 101 5.41 -4.57 13.11
N GLY A 102 4.75 -3.63 12.42
CA GLY A 102 5.36 -2.37 11.98
C GLY A 102 5.92 -2.38 10.55
N SER A 103 5.99 -3.55 9.88
CA SER A 103 6.31 -3.62 8.45
C SER A 103 5.35 -2.73 7.64
N PRO A 104 5.85 -1.98 6.64
CA PRO A 104 5.03 -1.05 5.87
C PRO A 104 3.98 -1.79 5.03
N LEU A 105 2.85 -1.12 4.81
CA LEU A 105 1.85 -1.57 3.85
C LEU A 105 2.28 -1.19 2.41
N ALA A 106 2.12 -2.12 1.47
CA ALA A 106 2.36 -1.89 0.05
C ALA A 106 1.48 -0.77 -0.52
N ASP A 107 2.01 -0.05 -1.51
CA ASP A 107 1.32 0.97 -2.29
C ASP A 107 0.53 1.99 -1.43
N SER A 108 0.98 2.20 -0.19
CA SER A 108 0.40 3.12 0.78
C SER A 108 1.38 4.29 1.00
N PRO A 109 1.52 5.22 0.03
CA PRO A 109 2.42 6.35 0.18
C PRO A 109 2.07 7.15 1.44
N PRO A 110 3.07 7.63 2.19
CA PRO A 110 2.83 8.37 3.42
C PRO A 110 2.22 9.75 3.14
N PHE A 111 2.35 10.27 1.92
CA PHE A 111 1.80 11.55 1.53
C PHE A 111 1.46 11.57 0.03
N ASP A 112 0.26 12.04 -0.29
CA ASP A 112 -0.18 12.35 -1.66
C ASP A 112 -0.85 13.71 -1.68
N ALA A 113 -0.64 14.47 -2.76
CA ALA A 113 -1.30 15.75 -2.95
C ALA A 113 -1.58 16.05 -4.43
N ASN A 114 -2.66 16.76 -4.67
CA ASN A 114 -2.97 17.36 -5.96
C ASN A 114 -3.46 18.80 -5.80
N MET A 115 -3.22 19.60 -6.81
CA MET A 115 -3.72 20.96 -6.90
C MET A 115 -4.00 21.32 -8.35
N ARG A 116 -5.07 22.09 -8.56
CA ARG A 116 -5.44 22.67 -9.84
C ARG A 116 -5.81 24.13 -9.64
N VAL A 117 -5.17 24.99 -10.42
CA VAL A 117 -5.45 26.42 -10.44
C VAL A 117 -5.94 26.79 -11.83
N ARG A 118 -7.12 27.39 -11.91
CA ARG A 118 -7.72 27.85 -13.15
C ARG A 118 -8.04 29.34 -13.07
N TYR A 119 -7.61 30.09 -14.07
CA TYR A 119 -8.01 31.48 -14.26
C TYR A 119 -8.79 31.64 -15.56
N GLU A 120 -9.98 32.22 -15.48
CA GLU A 120 -10.88 32.49 -16.59
C GLU A 120 -11.24 33.98 -16.65
N TRP A 121 -11.31 34.52 -17.86
CA TRP A 121 -11.62 35.94 -18.09
C TRP A 121 -12.53 36.11 -19.29
N VAL A 122 -13.23 37.24 -19.35
CA VAL A 122 -14.17 37.54 -20.43
C VAL A 122 -13.45 38.27 -21.57
N VAL A 123 -13.63 37.80 -22.80
CA VAL A 123 -13.17 38.47 -24.02
C VAL A 123 -14.34 38.56 -25.00
N GLY A 124 -15.01 39.72 -25.04
CA GLY A 124 -16.27 39.87 -25.78
C GLY A 124 -17.32 38.89 -25.26
N ASN A 125 -17.81 38.01 -26.15
CA ASN A 125 -18.78 36.96 -25.81
C ASN A 125 -18.10 35.61 -25.43
N TYR A 126 -16.77 35.57 -25.34
CA TYR A 126 -16.00 34.37 -25.01
C TYR A 126 -15.51 34.39 -23.56
N MET A 127 -15.24 33.20 -23.03
CA MET A 127 -14.67 32.98 -21.70
C MET A 127 -13.43 32.05 -21.80
N PRO A 128 -12.31 32.54 -22.37
CA PRO A 128 -11.06 31.80 -22.34
C PRO A 128 -10.59 31.53 -20.90
N TYR A 129 -9.75 30.50 -20.76
CA TYR A 129 -9.12 30.16 -19.49
C TYR A 129 -7.69 29.66 -19.70
N VAL A 130 -6.90 29.75 -18.64
CA VAL A 130 -5.64 29.02 -18.47
C VAL A 130 -5.74 28.18 -17.20
N GLN A 131 -5.11 27.02 -17.20
CA GLN A 131 -5.10 26.12 -16.06
C GLN A 131 -3.71 25.50 -15.92
N ILE A 132 -3.31 25.28 -14.67
CA ILE A 132 -2.13 24.50 -14.30
C ILE A 132 -2.56 23.47 -13.25
N GLY A 133 -2.13 22.23 -13.42
CA GLY A 133 -2.27 21.14 -12.49
C GLY A 133 -0.93 20.71 -11.90
N PHE A 134 -0.99 20.13 -10.71
CA PHE A 134 0.12 19.57 -9.95
C PHE A 134 -0.35 18.30 -9.27
N VAL A 135 0.46 17.25 -9.35
CA VAL A 135 0.27 16.02 -8.57
C VAL A 135 1.62 15.59 -8.00
N HIS A 136 1.62 15.18 -6.74
CA HIS A 136 2.78 14.61 -6.06
C HIS A 136 2.36 13.39 -5.25
N GLN A 137 3.20 12.36 -5.31
CA GLN A 137 3.10 11.17 -4.49
C GLN A 137 4.47 10.89 -3.87
N ALA A 138 4.50 10.66 -2.56
CA ALA A 138 5.70 10.26 -1.85
C ALA A 138 6.11 8.82 -2.20
N HIS A 139 7.25 8.37 -1.68
CA HIS A 139 7.71 7.00 -1.90
C HIS A 139 6.71 5.97 -1.33
N SER A 140 6.69 4.78 -1.90
CA SER A 140 5.89 3.64 -1.42
C SER A 140 6.65 2.34 -1.63
N TYR A 141 6.17 1.27 -0.99
CA TYR A 141 6.72 -0.07 -1.16
C TYR A 141 5.87 -0.86 -2.14
N SER A 142 6.49 -1.60 -3.06
CA SER A 142 5.78 -2.40 -4.07
C SER A 142 5.11 -3.66 -3.51
N ALA A 143 5.45 -4.08 -2.29
CA ALA A 143 4.97 -5.30 -1.69
C ALA A 143 4.95 -5.19 -0.16
N SER A 144 3.99 -5.87 0.46
CA SER A 144 3.85 -5.99 1.91
C SER A 144 4.53 -7.29 2.37
N GLY A 145 5.10 -7.26 3.57
CA GLY A 145 5.65 -8.44 4.22
C GLY A 145 7.17 -8.56 4.17
N HIS A 146 7.69 -9.78 4.28
CA HIS A 146 9.14 -10.03 4.45
C HIS A 146 9.89 -10.24 3.13
N VAL A 147 9.16 -10.39 2.02
CA VAL A 147 9.77 -10.61 0.69
C VAL A 147 10.31 -9.27 0.14
N GLU A 148 11.29 -9.33 -0.76
CA GLU A 148 11.94 -8.16 -1.37
C GLU A 148 10.93 -7.09 -1.84
N SER A 149 10.80 -6.04 -1.04
CA SER A 149 9.99 -4.87 -1.37
C SER A 149 10.85 -3.86 -2.12
N TYR A 150 10.46 -3.51 -3.35
CA TYR A 150 11.08 -2.39 -4.04
C TYR A 150 10.51 -1.08 -3.53
N ILE A 151 11.38 -0.11 -3.24
CA ILE A 151 10.95 1.25 -2.90
C ILE A 151 10.66 1.97 -4.22
N GLN A 152 9.38 2.19 -4.50
CA GLN A 152 8.95 3.08 -5.57
C GLN A 152 9.31 4.52 -5.16
N PRO A 153 10.11 5.24 -5.97
CA PRO A 153 10.51 6.60 -5.62
C PRO A 153 9.33 7.57 -5.69
N ALA A 154 9.42 8.63 -4.90
CA ALA A 154 8.49 9.76 -4.99
C ALA A 154 8.56 10.41 -6.38
N TRP A 155 7.45 10.96 -6.84
CA TRP A 155 7.37 11.63 -8.13
C TRP A 155 6.45 12.84 -8.08
N THR A 156 6.63 13.72 -9.05
CA THR A 156 5.81 14.93 -9.24
C THR A 156 5.57 15.16 -10.73
N THR A 157 4.34 15.49 -11.11
CA THR A 157 3.99 15.90 -12.47
C THR A 157 3.19 17.20 -12.46
N TYR A 158 3.18 17.87 -13.62
CA TYR A 158 2.46 19.11 -13.88
C TYR A 158 1.76 19.00 -15.24
N ASP A 159 0.54 19.53 -15.35
CA ASP A 159 -0.28 19.57 -16.59
C ASP A 159 -0.87 20.96 -16.87
#